data_AF-A0A924KPU8-F1
#
_entry.id   AF-A0A924KPU8-F1
#
_cell.length_a   1.000
_cell.length_b   1.000
_cell.length_c   1.000
_cell.angle_alpha   90.00
_cell.angle_beta   90.00
_cell.angle_gamma   90.00
#
_symmetry.space_group_name_H-M   'P 1'
#
loop_
_entity.id
_entity.type
_entity.pdbx_description
1 polymer ?
#
loop_
_entity_poly.entity_id
_entity_poly.type
_entity_poly.pdbx_seq_one_letter_code
_entity_poly.pdbx_strand_id
1 'polypeptide(L)'
;MASPKGAGFLFKDRARASMARKLKTGRRATDDRARAASWAKNYRLAQASPDGRYCLNPEDASEFQIFFDIADIDPLLQALESFAEHGTFELMHNIEPFVMRMEMRALRSAGMTYEEAIAKLAEKFNTSESTITRRVRRTVKT
;
A
#
# COMPACT_ATOMS: atom_id res chain seq x y z
N MET A 1 56.28 -10.79 -51.95
CA MET A 1 55.63 -9.57 -51.42
C MET A 1 54.18 -9.89 -51.11
N ALA A 2 53.70 -9.43 -49.95
CA ALA A 2 52.31 -9.27 -49.52
C ALA A 2 51.36 -10.49 -49.51
N SER A 3 51.14 -11.04 -48.31
CA SER A 3 49.83 -11.55 -47.90
C SER A 3 48.84 -10.39 -47.70
N PRO A 4 47.53 -10.69 -47.71
CA PRO A 4 46.73 -10.20 -46.60
C PRO A 4 45.88 -11.32 -45.98
N LYS A 5 46.14 -11.56 -44.69
CA LYS A 5 45.23 -12.21 -43.75
C LYS A 5 44.12 -11.21 -43.42
N GLY A 6 42.85 -11.61 -43.55
CA GLY A 6 41.73 -10.73 -43.25
C GLY A 6 40.46 -11.50 -42.91
N ALA A 7 40.35 -11.96 -41.66
CA ALA A 7 39.08 -12.19 -40.97
C ALA A 7 39.36 -12.34 -39.47
N GLY A 8 39.81 -11.24 -38.84
CA GLY A 8 39.87 -11.14 -37.39
C GLY A 8 38.45 -10.92 -36.84
N PHE A 9 37.85 -11.99 -36.35
CA PHE A 9 36.67 -11.94 -35.50
C PHE A 9 37.09 -11.30 -34.16
N LEU A 10 36.93 -9.98 -34.03
CA LEU A 10 37.07 -9.29 -32.76
C LEU A 10 35.67 -8.85 -32.31
N PHE A 11 35.13 -9.60 -31.35
CA PHE A 11 34.09 -9.12 -30.45
C PHE A 11 34.58 -7.80 -29.83
N LYS A 12 34.15 -6.68 -30.40
CA LYS A 12 34.31 -5.37 -29.76
C LYS A 12 33.18 -5.21 -28.75
N ASP A 13 33.52 -5.61 -27.53
CA ASP A 13 32.79 -5.26 -26.34
C ASP A 13 32.57 -3.74 -26.26
N ARG A 14 31.31 -3.42 -25.95
CA ARG A 14 30.89 -2.43 -24.96
C ARG A 14 31.62 -1.07 -24.97
N ALA A 15 30.99 -0.13 -25.67
CA ALA A 15 30.64 1.14 -25.04
C ALA A 15 29.50 1.79 -25.82
N ARG A 16 28.28 1.22 -25.72
CA ARG A 16 27.10 2.09 -25.85
C ARG A 16 27.17 3.01 -24.65
N ALA A 17 27.63 4.23 -24.88
CA ALA A 17 27.39 5.35 -24.00
C ALA A 17 25.86 5.54 -23.95
N SER A 18 25.17 4.73 -23.14
CA SER A 18 23.93 5.18 -22.55
C SER A 18 24.36 6.30 -21.63
N MET A 19 24.22 7.54 -22.10
CA MET A 19 24.06 8.66 -21.19
C MET A 19 23.01 8.20 -20.18
N ALA A 20 23.47 7.82 -19.00
CA ALA A 20 22.62 7.70 -17.84
C ALA A 20 22.09 9.12 -17.64
N ARG A 21 20.96 9.42 -18.30
CA ARG A 21 20.12 10.54 -17.93
C ARG A 21 19.99 10.33 -16.43
N LYS A 22 20.64 11.19 -15.63
CA LYS A 22 20.37 11.28 -14.20
C LYS A 22 18.87 11.42 -14.15
N LEU A 23 18.17 10.32 -13.82
CA LEU A 23 16.77 10.36 -13.52
C LEU A 23 16.71 11.44 -12.46
N LYS A 24 16.15 12.60 -12.81
CA LYS A 24 15.82 13.63 -11.84
C LYS A 24 14.87 12.89 -10.93
N THR A 25 15.39 12.35 -9.83
CA THR A 25 14.58 11.75 -8.78
C THR A 25 13.72 12.91 -8.33
N GLY A 26 12.49 12.94 -8.84
CA GLY A 26 11.47 13.88 -8.41
C GLY A 26 11.32 13.78 -6.90
N ARG A 27 10.59 14.74 -6.33
CA ARG A 27 10.24 14.76 -4.90
C ARG A 27 10.08 13.33 -4.38
N ARG A 28 10.94 12.93 -3.44
CA ARG A 28 10.93 11.58 -2.88
C ARG A 28 9.51 11.32 -2.36
N ALA A 29 8.86 10.27 -2.85
CA ALA A 29 7.57 9.80 -2.36
C ALA A 29 7.76 9.16 -0.96
N THR A 30 8.03 9.99 0.06
CA THR A 30 8.31 9.55 1.43
C THR A 30 7.11 8.84 2.04
N ASP A 31 5.91 9.36 1.79
CA ASP A 31 4.67 8.82 2.36
C ASP A 31 4.25 7.52 1.65
N ASP A 32 4.37 7.46 0.32
CA ASP A 32 4.11 6.24 -0.46
C ASP A 32 5.08 5.11 -0.14
N ARG A 33 6.33 5.42 0.23
CA ARG A 33 7.27 4.40 0.71
C ARG A 33 6.82 3.75 2.00
N ALA A 34 6.32 4.54 2.96
CA ALA A 34 5.81 4.01 4.22
C ALA A 34 4.58 3.12 3.96
N ARG A 35 3.70 3.54 3.05
CA ARG A 35 2.56 2.73 2.59
C ARG A 35 3.04 1.42 1.96
N ALA A 36 3.87 1.48 0.93
CA ALA A 36 4.39 0.27 0.26
C ALA A 36 5.11 -0.68 1.23
N ALA A 37 5.87 -0.16 2.20
CA ALA A 37 6.55 -0.96 3.22
C ALA A 37 5.55 -1.69 4.15
N SER A 38 4.47 -1.01 4.56
CA SER A 38 3.39 -1.61 5.35
C SER A 38 2.72 -2.76 4.59
N TRP A 39 2.46 -2.56 3.31
CA TRP A 39 1.86 -3.58 2.43
C TRP A 39 2.77 -4.79 2.24
N ALA A 40 4.06 -4.57 1.95
CA ALA A 40 5.03 -5.64 1.86
C ALA A 40 5.15 -6.43 3.17
N LYS A 41 5.03 -5.77 4.33
CA LYS A 41 4.98 -6.43 5.64
C LYS A 41 3.75 -7.34 5.76
N ASN A 42 2.56 -6.85 5.39
CA ASN A 42 1.33 -7.64 5.50
C ASN A 42 1.34 -8.88 4.59
N TYR A 43 1.82 -8.75 3.34
CA TYR A 43 1.97 -9.91 2.45
C TYR A 43 3.00 -10.92 2.97
N ARG A 44 4.08 -10.48 3.62
CA ARG A 44 5.02 -11.40 4.29
C ARG A 44 4.40 -12.13 5.46
N LEU A 45 3.54 -11.46 6.24
CA LEU A 45 2.79 -12.08 7.33
C LEU A 45 1.80 -13.11 6.79
N ALA A 46 1.10 -12.80 5.69
CA ALA A 46 0.20 -13.74 5.01
C ALA A 46 0.96 -14.96 4.48
N GLN A 47 2.14 -14.76 3.86
CA GLN A 47 2.99 -15.84 3.38
C GLN A 47 3.52 -16.75 4.49
N ALA A 48 3.72 -16.22 5.70
CA ALA A 48 4.14 -16.99 6.87
C ALA A 48 2.98 -17.78 7.50
N SER A 49 1.73 -17.46 7.17
CA SER A 49 0.55 -18.14 7.69
C SER A 49 0.31 -19.48 6.97
N PRO A 50 -0.12 -20.54 7.67
CA PRO A 50 -0.36 -21.86 7.05
C PRO A 50 -1.43 -21.83 5.95
N ASP A 51 -2.40 -20.92 6.05
CA ASP A 51 -3.50 -20.72 5.10
C ASP A 51 -3.20 -19.65 4.06
N GLY A 52 -2.00 -19.05 4.07
CA GLY A 52 -1.64 -17.96 3.17
C GLY A 52 -2.38 -16.65 3.45
N ARG A 53 -3.03 -16.52 4.61
CA ARG A 53 -3.87 -15.37 4.96
C ARG A 53 -3.39 -14.66 6.20
N TYR A 54 -3.57 -13.35 6.24
CA TYR A 54 -3.29 -12.53 7.42
C TYR A 54 -4.45 -11.59 7.74
N CYS A 55 -5.01 -11.73 8.94
CA CYS A 55 -6.06 -10.84 9.42
C CYS A 55 -5.46 -9.55 9.97
N LEU A 56 -5.89 -8.40 9.45
CA LEU A 56 -5.45 -7.08 9.93
C LEU A 56 -6.06 -6.70 11.28
N ASN A 57 -7.22 -7.28 11.59
CA ASN A 57 -8.06 -6.93 12.73
C ASN A 57 -8.64 -8.19 13.40
N PRO A 58 -7.80 -9.05 13.98
CA PRO A 58 -8.26 -10.28 14.61
C PRO A 58 -9.23 -10.04 15.78
N GLU A 59 -9.16 -8.86 16.40
CA GLU A 59 -10.03 -8.45 17.51
C GLU A 59 -11.44 -8.02 17.08
N ASP A 60 -11.68 -7.80 15.78
CA ASP A 60 -13.01 -7.46 15.28
C ASP A 60 -13.83 -8.74 15.04
N ALA A 61 -15.16 -8.63 15.06
CA ALA A 61 -16.05 -9.77 14.79
C ALA A 61 -15.80 -10.34 13.37
N SER A 62 -15.99 -11.65 13.20
CA SER A 62 -15.58 -12.39 11.99
C SER A 62 -16.13 -11.82 10.69
N GLU A 63 -17.34 -11.27 10.71
CA GLU A 63 -18.00 -10.63 9.55
C GLU A 63 -17.36 -9.30 9.12
N PHE A 64 -16.46 -8.74 9.95
CA PHE A 64 -15.76 -7.48 9.71
C PHE A 64 -14.24 -7.65 9.64
N GLN A 65 -13.74 -8.87 9.76
CA GLN A 65 -12.32 -9.17 9.63
C GLN A 65 -11.87 -8.96 8.18
N ILE A 66 -10.78 -8.22 8.00
CA ILE A 66 -10.15 -7.96 6.71
C ILE A 66 -8.91 -8.85 6.63
N PHE A 67 -8.86 -9.62 5.56
CA PHE A 67 -7.76 -10.54 5.31
C PHE A 67 -6.92 -10.05 4.13
N PHE A 68 -5.62 -10.13 4.29
CA PHE A 68 -4.67 -10.22 3.19
C PHE A 68 -4.57 -11.68 2.76
N ASP A 69 -4.85 -11.97 1.51
CA ASP A 69 -4.72 -13.32 0.94
C ASP A 69 -3.61 -13.29 -0.12
N ILE A 70 -2.60 -14.16 -0.01
CA ILE A 70 -1.54 -14.25 -1.02
C ILE A 70 -2.07 -14.72 -2.39
N ALA A 71 -3.24 -15.36 -2.43
CA ALA A 71 -3.89 -15.77 -3.66
C ALA A 71 -4.63 -14.60 -4.35
N ASP A 72 -4.95 -13.54 -3.62
CA ASP A 72 -5.63 -12.34 -4.15
C ASP A 72 -4.60 -11.24 -4.45
N ILE A 73 -4.07 -11.25 -5.67
CA ILE A 73 -2.99 -10.35 -6.10
C ILE A 73 -3.48 -9.07 -6.78
N ASP A 74 -4.73 -9.05 -7.25
CA ASP A 74 -5.38 -7.89 -7.88
C ASP A 74 -5.18 -6.56 -7.12
N PRO A 75 -5.25 -6.53 -5.78
CA PRO A 75 -5.11 -5.30 -5.01
C PRO A 75 -3.68 -4.75 -5.07
N LEU A 76 -2.70 -5.65 -5.10
CA LEU A 76 -1.29 -5.31 -5.27
C LEU A 76 -1.02 -4.85 -6.70
N LEU A 77 -1.57 -5.52 -7.70
CA LEU A 77 -1.44 -5.13 -9.10
C LEU A 77 -1.96 -3.72 -9.33
N GLN A 78 -3.16 -3.41 -8.85
CA GLN A 78 -3.76 -2.09 -8.98
C GLN A 78 -2.93 -0.98 -8.32
N ALA A 79 -2.33 -1.26 -7.16
CA ALA A 79 -1.45 -0.29 -6.50
C ALA A 79 -0.15 -0.05 -7.26
N LEU A 80 0.41 -1.09 -7.88
CA LEU A 80 1.60 -1.00 -8.72
C LEU A 80 1.32 -0.25 -10.02
N GLU A 81 0.14 -0.49 -10.62
CA GLU A 81 -0.34 0.24 -11.80
C GLU A 81 -0.55 1.73 -11.48
N SER A 82 -1.25 2.06 -10.39
CA SER A 82 -1.41 3.44 -9.92
C SER A 82 -0.05 4.12 -9.68
N PHE A 83 0.90 3.40 -9.10
CA PHE A 83 2.24 3.93 -8.87
C PHE A 83 3.00 4.17 -10.17
N ALA A 84 2.87 3.28 -11.16
CA ALA A 84 3.49 3.43 -12.46
C ALA A 84 2.89 4.59 -13.27
N GLU A 85 1.57 4.78 -13.20
CA GLU A 85 0.84 5.80 -13.97
C GLU A 85 0.87 7.18 -13.33
N HIS A 86 0.77 7.26 -12.00
CA HIS A 86 0.53 8.50 -11.27
C HIS A 86 1.62 8.82 -10.24
N GLY A 87 2.54 7.88 -9.98
CA GLY A 87 3.55 8.03 -8.94
C GLY A 87 3.02 7.90 -7.51
N THR A 88 1.76 7.51 -7.35
CA THR A 88 1.06 7.35 -6.07
C THR A 88 0.83 5.88 -5.76
N PHE A 89 1.08 5.46 -4.52
CA PHE A 89 0.80 4.09 -4.11
C PHE A 89 -0.48 4.06 -3.26
N GLU A 90 -1.61 3.85 -3.94
CA GLU A 90 -2.93 3.75 -3.32
C GLU A 90 -3.56 2.41 -3.65
N LEU A 91 -4.29 1.86 -2.69
CA LEU A 91 -4.98 0.59 -2.87
C LEU A 91 -6.47 0.80 -2.82
N MET A 92 -7.18 0.29 -3.83
CA MET A 92 -8.65 0.25 -3.84
C MET A 92 -9.19 -1.00 -3.15
N HIS A 93 -8.60 -1.40 -2.03
CA HIS A 93 -9.36 -2.15 -1.07
C HIS A 93 -10.16 -1.17 -0.23
N ASN A 94 -11.43 -1.47 0.02
CA ASN A 94 -12.26 -0.69 0.94
C ASN A 94 -11.82 -0.94 2.39
N ILE A 95 -10.55 -0.63 2.69
CA ILE A 95 -9.94 -0.61 4.02
C ILE A 95 -10.30 0.67 4.77
N GLU A 96 -10.92 1.64 4.09
CA GLU A 96 -11.37 2.90 4.68
C GLU A 96 -12.15 2.69 5.99
N PRO A 97 -13.12 1.75 6.10
CA PRO A 97 -13.82 1.47 7.35
C PRO A 97 -12.89 0.94 8.45
N PHE A 98 -11.88 0.14 8.09
CA PHE A 98 -10.91 -0.37 9.06
C PHE A 98 -9.96 0.73 9.56
N VAL A 99 -9.46 1.58 8.67
CA VAL A 99 -8.64 2.73 9.03
C VAL A 99 -9.44 3.70 9.92
N MET A 100 -10.70 3.98 9.58
CA MET A 100 -11.61 4.77 10.42
C MET A 100 -11.77 4.17 11.83
N ARG A 101 -11.91 2.84 11.96
CA ARG A 101 -12.01 2.17 13.28
C ARG A 101 -10.72 2.23 14.07
N MET A 102 -9.56 2.00 13.45
CA MET A 102 -8.27 2.11 14.11
C MET A 102 -8.04 3.51 14.66
N GLU A 103 -8.36 4.53 13.87
CA GLU A 103 -8.23 5.91 14.30
C GLU A 103 -9.23 6.28 15.39
N MET A 104 -10.46 5.79 15.31
CA MET A 104 -11.43 5.93 16.40
C MET A 104 -10.88 5.35 17.70
N ARG A 105 -10.30 4.14 17.66
CA ARG A 105 -9.70 3.49 18.83
C ARG A 105 -8.52 4.29 19.37
N ALA A 106 -7.65 4.80 18.49
CA ALA A 106 -6.52 5.63 18.87
C ALA A 106 -6.97 6.94 19.56
N LEU A 107 -7.93 7.66 18.97
CA LEU A 107 -8.47 8.90 19.53
C LEU A 107 -9.15 8.67 20.89
N ARG A 108 -9.89 7.55 21.02
CA ARG A 108 -10.51 7.13 22.29
C ARG A 108 -9.47 6.78 23.35
N SER A 109 -8.38 6.10 22.98
CA SER A 109 -7.28 5.81 23.91
C SER A 109 -6.49 7.04 24.33
N ALA A 110 -6.48 8.09 23.51
CA ALA A 110 -5.91 9.39 23.83
C ALA A 110 -6.81 10.25 24.74
N GLY A 111 -7.94 9.71 25.21
CA GLY A 111 -8.84 10.38 26.14
C GLY A 111 -9.90 11.28 25.49
N MET A 112 -10.00 11.32 24.16
CA MET A 112 -11.05 12.09 23.49
C MET A 112 -12.43 11.50 23.72
N THR A 113 -13.42 12.38 23.80
CA THR A 113 -14.82 11.96 23.86
C THR A 113 -15.23 11.33 22.54
N TYR A 114 -16.33 10.57 22.57
CA TYR A 114 -16.85 9.95 21.35
C TYR A 114 -17.20 11.02 20.29
N GLU A 115 -17.83 12.12 20.71
CA GLU A 115 -18.22 13.23 19.82
C GLU A 115 -17.00 13.92 19.21
N GLU A 116 -15.97 14.23 20.01
CA GLU A 116 -14.72 14.82 19.52
C GLU A 116 -13.99 13.92 18.52
N ALA A 117 -13.98 12.61 18.79
CA ALA A 117 -13.34 11.65 17.90
C ALA A 117 -14.09 11.53 16.57
N ILE A 118 -15.42 11.54 16.57
CA ILE A 118 -16.24 11.53 15.36
C ILE A 118 -16.03 12.80 14.53
N ALA A 119 -16.01 13.98 15.16
CA ALA A 119 -15.76 15.25 14.47
C ALA A 119 -14.38 15.27 13.79
N LYS A 120 -13.33 14.79 14.49
CA LYS A 120 -11.98 14.65 13.92
C LYS A 120 -11.91 13.67 12.75
N LEU A 121 -12.62 12.55 12.85
CA LEU A 121 -12.69 11.59 11.74
C LEU A 121 -13.47 12.18 10.56
N ALA A 122 -14.55 12.91 10.80
CA ALA A 122 -15.33 13.56 9.75
C ALA A 122 -14.48 14.56 8.95
N GLU A 123 -13.71 15.39 9.66
CA GLU A 123 -12.75 16.32 9.05
C GLU A 123 -11.67 15.57 8.25
N LYS A 124 -11.04 14.55 8.85
CA LYS A 124 -9.93 13.82 8.23
C LYS A 124 -10.32 13.02 7.00
N PHE A 125 -11.50 12.40 7.00
CA PHE A 125 -12.01 11.61 5.89
C PHE A 125 -12.93 12.42 4.96
N ASN A 126 -13.02 13.75 5.16
CA ASN A 126 -13.83 14.67 4.36
C ASN A 126 -15.26 14.14 4.14
N THR A 127 -15.91 13.69 5.21
CA THR A 127 -17.24 13.07 5.15
C THR A 127 -18.08 13.49 6.35
N SER A 128 -19.40 13.25 6.31
CA SER A 128 -20.28 13.69 7.39
C SER A 128 -20.08 12.88 8.67
N GLU A 129 -20.24 13.53 9.83
CA GLU A 129 -20.24 12.87 11.14
C GLU A 129 -21.27 11.73 11.23
N SER A 130 -22.42 11.88 10.57
CA SER A 130 -23.44 10.83 10.46
C SER A 130 -22.94 9.61 9.68
N THR A 131 -22.14 9.83 8.63
CA THR A 131 -21.53 8.76 7.82
C THR A 131 -20.45 8.05 8.60
N ILE A 132 -19.57 8.78 9.30
CA ILE A 132 -18.58 8.20 10.22
C ILE A 132 -19.30 7.38 11.29
N THR A 133 -20.30 7.97 11.96
CA THR A 133 -21.07 7.30 13.01
C THR A 133 -21.69 6.00 12.51
N ARG A 134 -22.24 5.96 11.30
CA ARG A 134 -22.81 4.72 10.73
C ARG A 134 -21.74 3.66 10.44
N ARG A 135 -20.58 4.09 9.92
CA ARG A 135 -19.44 3.21 9.59
C ARG A 135 -18.76 2.66 10.85
N VAL A 136 -18.74 3.43 11.93
CA VAL A 136 -18.20 3.05 13.24
C VAL A 136 -19.21 2.28 14.10
N ARG A 137 -20.52 2.61 14.08
CA ARG A 137 -21.55 1.96 14.92
C ARG A 137 -22.06 0.63 14.39
N ARG A 138 -21.97 0.33 13.09
CA ARG A 138 -22.45 -0.95 12.51
C ARG A 138 -21.79 -2.21 13.11
N THR A 139 -20.86 -2.06 14.04
CA THR A 139 -20.06 -3.10 14.70
C THR A 139 -20.32 -3.26 16.20
N VAL A 140 -21.30 -2.56 16.79
CA VAL A 140 -21.75 -2.85 18.18
C VAL A 140 -23.22 -3.23 18.15
N LYS A 141 -23.51 -4.51 17.91
CA LYS A 141 -24.66 -5.13 18.55
C LYS A 141 -24.16 -5.62 19.91
N THR A 142 -24.63 -4.95 20.96
CA THR A 142 -24.69 -5.47 22.33
C THR A 142 -25.13 -6.93 22.36
#